data_AF-A0A1G2R1R7-F1
#
_entry.id   AF-A0A1G2R1R7-F1
#
_cell.length_a   1.000
_cell.length_b   1.000
_cell.length_c   1.000
_cell.angle_alpha   90.00
_cell.angle_beta   90.00
_cell.angle_gamma   90.00
#
_symmetry.space_group_name_H-M   'P 1'
#
loop_
_entity.id
_entity.type
_entity.pdbx_description
1 polymer ?
#
loop_
_entity_poly.entity_id
_entity_poly.type
_entity_poly.pdbx_seq_one_letter_code
_entity_poly.pdbx_strand_id
1 'polypeptide(L)'
;MKIFSLFSVLGIMSAVFILGSLPVQGLAQEAGDTQSQPQEVQPPPLPPQDQVSPQPQEPPQPQPRPIAPTQEGEVFRSGLRQEQRSAPQPFSEEGEQEQQEFIDRVEPRELKQVQSQINDLKRQAKQILKKTQKVAVFANEVNELNVLLSEVDRLSNAIRNAALEDQRGALQEFYEAQLWETLNGIRVKIELPQELKFIEKDLKRLEKLLATKKFSVERVDLGIVRTAIDEIKNAVAEARGQFNQGNFEEAQEALQVIHEGSHPGEIFGILQQLREMNQRLKKAKTEVKDAFHEALDPVYEAIRGGDFREANMMLQDIRNDLMRMFSKVKGNSRVNEDMQQKLQNLEQRLQQKQQQIQEEKPSSKKPQSYQPYQASVLDAVSNWATRAFGW
;
A
#
# COMPACT_ATOMS: atom_id res chain seq x y z
N MET A 1 18.68 -35.06 8.01
CA MET A 1 17.51 -34.48 7.32
C MET A 1 17.00 -33.32 8.15
N LYS A 2 17.17 -32.08 7.68
CA LYS A 2 16.76 -30.85 8.36
C LYS A 2 15.81 -30.10 7.41
N ILE A 3 14.60 -29.85 7.88
CA ILE A 3 13.56 -29.11 7.15
C ILE A 3 13.76 -27.63 7.47
N PHE A 4 13.99 -26.82 6.43
CA PHE A 4 14.09 -25.36 6.55
C PHE A 4 12.69 -24.75 6.59
N SER A 5 12.44 -23.98 7.65
CA SER A 5 11.25 -23.14 7.81
C SER A 5 11.38 -21.88 6.96
N LEU A 6 10.40 -21.68 6.08
CA LEU A 6 10.05 -20.40 5.46
C LEU A 6 9.23 -19.53 6.43
N PHE A 7 9.07 -18.25 6.07
CA PHE A 7 8.60 -17.08 6.84
C PHE A 7 9.73 -16.38 7.64
N SER A 8 9.92 -15.07 7.60
CA SER A 8 9.09 -14.00 7.03
C SER A 8 9.95 -12.78 6.72
N VAL A 9 9.56 -12.09 5.65
CA VAL A 9 10.12 -10.85 5.13
C VAL A 9 9.93 -9.75 6.16
N LEU A 10 11.03 -9.36 6.81
CA LEU A 10 11.10 -8.18 7.65
C LEU A 10 12.31 -7.34 7.26
N GLY A 11 12.04 -6.17 6.69
CA GLY A 11 12.89 -4.99 6.85
C GLY A 11 14.00 -4.78 5.83
N ILE A 12 13.69 -4.12 4.71
CA ILE A 12 14.63 -3.18 4.07
C ILE A 12 13.85 -2.00 3.47
N MET A 13 13.58 -0.98 4.29
CA MET A 13 13.36 0.41 3.84
C MET A 13 13.90 1.34 4.93
N SER A 14 15.21 1.26 5.17
CA SER A 14 15.99 2.26 5.91
C SER A 14 17.15 2.69 5.02
N ALA A 15 16.87 3.50 4.00
CA ALA A 15 17.91 4.19 3.24
C ALA A 15 18.13 5.58 3.83
N VAL A 16 19.09 5.63 4.76
CA VAL A 16 20.09 6.69 5.00
C VAL A 16 19.79 8.06 4.35
N PHE A 17 19.20 8.97 5.13
CA PHE A 17 19.35 10.42 4.93
C PHE A 17 20.51 10.89 5.82
N ILE A 18 21.74 10.86 5.29
CA ILE A 18 22.86 11.64 5.81
C ILE A 18 23.24 12.63 4.72
N LEU A 19 22.76 13.87 4.83
CA LEU A 19 23.31 15.00 4.09
C LEU A 19 24.17 15.80 5.08
N GLY A 20 25.48 15.71 4.85
CA GLY A 20 26.49 16.51 5.53
C GLY A 20 26.31 17.99 5.19
N SER A 21 26.18 18.80 6.24
CA SER A 21 26.34 20.24 6.22
C SER A 21 27.84 20.58 6.16
N LEU A 22 28.30 21.09 5.03
CA LEU A 22 29.54 21.88 4.95
C LEU A 22 29.19 23.38 5.01
N PRO A 23 29.98 24.20 5.72
CA PRO A 23 29.75 25.63 5.82
C PRO A 23 30.30 26.33 4.57
N VAL A 24 29.47 27.14 3.92
CA VAL A 24 29.94 28.14 2.95
C VAL A 24 30.08 29.46 3.71
N GLN A 25 31.34 29.83 3.99
CA GLN A 25 31.71 31.22 4.27
C GLN A 25 31.84 31.95 2.92
N GLY A 26 31.28 33.16 2.83
CA GLY A 26 31.41 34.01 1.65
C GLY A 26 30.60 35.29 1.75
N LEU A 27 31.26 36.35 2.23
CA LEU A 27 30.86 37.75 2.29
C LEU A 27 30.30 38.30 0.96
N ALA A 28 29.26 39.15 1.03
CA ALA A 28 29.21 40.46 0.36
C ALA A 28 27.97 41.26 0.80
N GLN A 29 28.22 42.51 1.17
CA GLN A 29 27.26 43.58 1.51
C GLN A 29 26.60 44.19 0.27
N GLU A 30 25.44 44.83 0.52
CA GLU A 30 24.89 46.10 0.01
C GLU A 30 23.39 45.94 -0.25
N ALA A 31 22.53 46.47 0.62
CA ALA A 31 22.05 47.87 0.68
C ALA A 31 21.13 48.22 -0.50
N GLY A 32 19.87 48.55 -0.18
CA GLY A 32 18.88 48.98 -1.15
C GLY A 32 17.47 48.95 -0.59
N ASP A 33 17.13 49.98 0.20
CA ASP A 33 15.79 50.30 0.66
C ASP A 33 14.78 50.39 -0.50
N THR A 34 13.60 49.79 -0.37
CA THR A 34 12.36 50.40 -0.88
C THR A 34 11.16 49.98 -0.05
N GLN A 35 10.68 50.98 0.69
CA GLN A 35 9.43 51.08 1.44
C GLN A 35 8.25 51.29 0.49
N SER A 36 7.13 50.57 0.67
CA SER A 36 5.72 50.97 0.38
C SER A 36 4.79 49.77 0.60
N GLN A 37 4.11 49.71 1.75
CA GLN A 37 2.68 50.02 1.98
C GLN A 37 1.74 48.80 1.87
N PRO A 38 0.91 48.55 2.91
CA PRO A 38 -0.05 47.44 2.96
C PRO A 38 -1.35 47.80 2.24
N GLN A 39 -1.79 46.95 1.31
CA GLN A 39 -3.13 47.06 0.72
C GLN A 39 -4.15 46.30 1.55
N GLU A 40 -5.25 47.01 1.76
CA GLU A 40 -6.38 46.77 2.63
C GLU A 40 -7.31 45.67 2.09
N VAL A 41 -7.92 44.98 3.04
CA VAL A 41 -8.79 43.81 2.90
C VAL A 41 -10.15 44.22 2.32
N GLN A 42 -10.66 43.48 1.34
CA GLN A 42 -12.10 43.37 1.08
C GLN A 42 -12.51 41.88 1.02
N PRO A 43 -13.44 41.41 1.86
CA PRO A 43 -14.02 40.09 1.72
C PRO A 43 -15.16 40.10 0.68
N PRO A 44 -15.32 39.03 -0.13
CA PRO A 44 -16.49 38.88 -0.99
C PRO A 44 -17.76 38.54 -0.18
N PRO A 45 -18.96 38.93 -0.68
CA PRO A 45 -20.23 38.70 -0.01
C PRO A 45 -20.71 37.24 -0.11
N LEU A 46 -21.35 36.76 0.96
CA LEU A 46 -22.06 35.48 1.04
C LEU A 46 -23.28 35.44 0.10
N PRO A 47 -23.55 34.31 -0.58
CA PRO A 47 -24.88 34.01 -1.12
C PRO A 47 -25.84 33.46 -0.03
N PRO A 48 -27.17 33.61 -0.21
CA PRO A 48 -28.18 33.25 0.78
C PRO A 48 -28.37 31.73 0.91
N GLN A 49 -28.57 31.28 2.15
CA GLN A 49 -29.22 30.01 2.46
C GLN A 49 -30.70 30.10 2.09
N ASP A 50 -31.22 29.11 1.37
CA ASP A 50 -32.60 28.70 1.57
C ASP A 50 -32.90 27.30 1.04
N GLN A 51 -33.76 26.65 1.80
CA GLN A 51 -34.63 25.50 1.52
C GLN A 51 -34.23 24.09 1.97
N VAL A 52 -35.20 23.60 2.74
CA VAL A 52 -35.31 22.48 3.66
C VAL A 52 -36.32 21.50 3.03
N SER A 53 -35.96 20.21 3.05
CA SER A 53 -36.84 19.01 3.07
C SER A 53 -37.68 18.66 1.81
N PRO A 54 -38.24 17.42 1.68
CA PRO A 54 -38.25 16.28 2.61
C PRO A 54 -37.87 14.88 2.03
N GLN A 55 -37.57 13.96 2.95
CA GLN A 55 -37.60 12.50 2.82
C GLN A 55 -38.95 11.96 2.30
N PRO A 56 -38.94 10.79 1.64
CA PRO A 56 -40.02 9.82 1.82
C PRO A 56 -39.55 8.39 2.12
N GLN A 57 -40.03 7.91 3.27
CA GLN A 57 -40.74 6.64 3.52
C GLN A 57 -40.06 5.28 3.22
N GLU A 58 -39.71 4.63 4.33
CA GLU A 58 -39.52 3.18 4.51
C GLU A 58 -40.87 2.41 4.37
N PRO A 59 -40.91 1.25 3.69
CA PRO A 59 -42.02 0.31 3.80
C PRO A 59 -41.81 -0.76 4.90
N PRO A 60 -42.89 -1.38 5.39
CA PRO A 60 -42.95 -2.03 6.71
C PRO A 60 -42.53 -3.50 6.73
N GLN A 61 -42.06 -3.94 7.91
CA GLN A 61 -41.91 -5.34 8.32
C GLN A 61 -43.25 -6.11 8.33
N PRO A 62 -43.27 -7.40 7.95
CA PRO A 62 -44.32 -8.33 8.34
C PRO A 62 -43.97 -9.09 9.63
N GLN A 63 -44.90 -9.05 10.59
CA GLN A 63 -44.95 -9.87 11.80
C GLN A 63 -45.34 -11.35 11.51
N PRO A 64 -45.01 -12.28 12.42
CA PRO A 64 -45.16 -13.73 12.25
C PRO A 64 -46.51 -14.27 12.75
N ARG A 65 -46.98 -15.39 12.18
CA ARG A 65 -48.15 -16.16 12.65
C ARG A 65 -48.05 -17.67 12.28
N PRO A 66 -48.82 -18.57 12.95
CA PRO A 66 -48.25 -19.72 13.66
C PRO A 66 -48.77 -21.12 13.25
N ILE A 67 -48.00 -22.15 13.65
CA ILE A 67 -48.36 -23.47 14.23
C ILE A 67 -49.24 -24.50 13.45
N ALA A 68 -48.58 -25.65 13.19
CA ALA A 68 -49.01 -27.07 13.30
C ALA A 68 -49.78 -27.75 12.14
N PRO A 69 -50.07 -29.07 12.25
CA PRO A 69 -49.12 -30.21 12.27
C PRO A 69 -49.58 -31.29 11.25
N THR A 70 -48.70 -32.17 10.75
CA THR A 70 -49.19 -33.44 10.14
C THR A 70 -48.17 -34.56 10.30
N GLN A 71 -48.69 -35.69 10.77
CA GLN A 71 -48.07 -36.98 11.01
C GLN A 71 -47.85 -37.77 9.71
N GLU A 72 -47.39 -39.01 9.88
CA GLU A 72 -47.26 -40.12 8.93
C GLU A 72 -45.88 -40.15 8.25
N GLY A 73 -44.96 -41.03 8.57
CA GLY A 73 -45.04 -42.34 9.20
C GLY A 73 -44.44 -43.34 8.22
N GLU A 74 -43.27 -43.88 8.51
CA GLU A 74 -42.87 -45.15 7.93
C GLU A 74 -41.84 -45.89 8.80
N VAL A 75 -42.18 -47.16 8.98
CA VAL A 75 -41.59 -48.18 9.84
C VAL A 75 -40.47 -48.86 9.08
N PHE A 76 -39.31 -49.16 9.68
CA PHE A 76 -38.61 -50.46 9.50
C PHE A 76 -37.45 -50.67 10.50
N ARG A 77 -37.77 -51.42 11.56
CA ARG A 77 -37.16 -52.69 12.02
C ARG A 77 -35.64 -52.83 12.25
N SER A 78 -35.36 -53.40 13.43
CA SER A 78 -34.21 -54.25 13.86
C SER A 78 -33.05 -53.47 14.50
N GLY A 79 -32.54 -53.78 15.69
CA GLY A 79 -32.74 -54.86 16.65
C GLY A 79 -31.57 -54.85 17.65
N LEU A 80 -31.78 -55.47 18.82
CA LEU A 80 -30.80 -55.89 19.84
C LEU A 80 -30.38 -54.88 20.94
N ARG A 81 -31.01 -55.11 22.11
CA ARG A 81 -30.36 -55.61 23.35
C ARG A 81 -29.49 -54.61 24.14
N GLN A 82 -29.97 -54.17 25.30
CA GLN A 82 -29.54 -54.68 26.63
C GLN A 82 -30.32 -53.97 27.76
N GLU A 83 -30.89 -54.74 28.68
CA GLU A 83 -31.41 -54.24 29.95
C GLU A 83 -30.26 -53.79 30.86
N GLN A 84 -30.36 -52.60 31.47
CA GLN A 84 -29.86 -52.38 32.81
C GLN A 84 -30.63 -51.25 33.51
N ARG A 85 -31.29 -51.61 34.61
CA ARG A 85 -31.94 -50.71 35.57
C ARG A 85 -30.90 -49.76 36.17
N SER A 86 -31.24 -48.48 36.35
CA SER A 86 -30.94 -47.67 37.54
C SER A 86 -31.75 -46.38 37.54
N ALA A 87 -32.09 -45.94 38.76
CA ALA A 87 -33.01 -44.87 39.16
C ALA A 87 -32.69 -43.46 38.59
N PRO A 88 -33.65 -42.51 38.61
CA PRO A 88 -33.41 -41.12 38.24
C PRO A 88 -32.49 -40.46 39.27
N GLN A 89 -31.29 -40.07 38.87
CA GLN A 89 -30.49 -39.09 39.59
C GLN A 89 -30.92 -37.68 39.18
N PRO A 90 -30.89 -36.73 40.13
CA PRO A 90 -31.41 -35.38 39.94
C PRO A 90 -30.54 -34.62 38.94
N PHE A 91 -31.17 -33.68 38.23
CA PHE A 91 -30.51 -32.64 37.46
C PHE A 91 -29.36 -32.03 38.28
N SER A 92 -28.12 -32.27 37.88
CA SER A 92 -26.98 -31.43 38.26
C SER A 92 -27.00 -30.22 37.35
N GLU A 93 -27.55 -29.10 37.83
CA GLU A 93 -27.43 -27.76 37.21
C GLU A 93 -25.97 -27.27 37.12
N GLU A 94 -25.00 -28.00 37.68
CA GLU A 94 -23.57 -27.68 37.65
C GLU A 94 -22.90 -27.94 36.29
N GLY A 95 -23.46 -28.79 35.42
CA GLY A 95 -22.88 -29.11 34.11
C GLY A 95 -23.13 -28.08 33.01
N GLU A 96 -24.19 -27.27 33.15
CA GLU A 96 -24.53 -26.22 32.17
C GLU A 96 -23.75 -24.92 32.45
N GLN A 97 -23.41 -24.64 33.71
CA GLN A 97 -22.55 -23.51 34.07
C GLN A 97 -21.11 -23.67 33.58
N GLU A 98 -20.52 -24.88 33.64
CA GLU A 98 -19.17 -25.13 33.09
C GLU A 98 -19.12 -25.08 31.56
N GLN A 99 -20.21 -25.42 30.85
CA GLN A 99 -20.27 -25.29 29.39
C GLN A 99 -20.54 -23.87 28.92
N GLN A 100 -21.30 -23.05 29.68
CA GLN A 100 -21.45 -21.62 29.39
C GLN A 100 -20.17 -20.83 29.74
N GLU A 101 -19.43 -21.20 30.79
CA GLU A 101 -18.11 -20.62 31.09
C GLU A 101 -17.06 -20.86 29.99
N PHE A 102 -17.24 -21.86 29.14
CA PHE A 102 -16.34 -22.16 28.02
C PHE A 102 -16.64 -21.32 26.77
N ILE A 103 -17.84 -20.71 26.68
CA ILE A 103 -18.29 -19.93 25.50
C ILE A 103 -17.80 -18.47 25.57
N ASP A 104 -17.50 -17.94 26.76
CA ASP A 104 -17.02 -16.55 26.93
C ASP A 104 -15.51 -16.42 27.05
N ARG A 105 -14.76 -17.52 27.01
CA ARG A 105 -13.29 -17.49 27.05
C ARG A 105 -12.73 -17.11 25.68
N VAL A 106 -12.22 -15.89 25.58
CA VAL A 106 -11.42 -15.42 24.45
C VAL A 106 -10.22 -16.33 24.22
N GLU A 107 -9.94 -16.68 22.96
CA GLU A 107 -8.79 -17.52 22.65
C GLU A 107 -7.46 -16.81 23.00
N PRO A 108 -6.51 -17.47 23.68
CA PRO A 108 -5.20 -16.89 23.99
C PRO A 108 -4.40 -16.43 22.76
N ARG A 109 -4.73 -16.94 21.58
CA ARG A 109 -4.11 -16.54 20.30
C ARG A 109 -4.61 -15.16 19.85
N GLU A 110 -5.91 -14.92 19.96
CA GLU A 110 -6.54 -13.64 19.63
C GLU A 110 -5.98 -12.51 20.50
N LEU A 111 -5.89 -12.73 21.82
CA LEU A 111 -5.27 -11.76 22.74
C LEU A 111 -3.83 -11.43 22.36
N LYS A 112 -3.03 -12.44 21.98
CA LYS A 112 -1.64 -12.20 21.52
C LYS A 112 -1.61 -11.41 20.22
N GLN A 113 -2.50 -11.70 19.28
CA GLN A 113 -2.60 -10.99 18.01
C GLN A 113 -2.97 -9.53 18.24
N VAL A 114 -4.01 -9.26 19.03
CA VAL A 114 -4.45 -7.89 19.35
C VAL A 114 -3.36 -7.14 20.10
N GLN A 115 -2.68 -7.77 21.06
CA GLN A 115 -1.56 -7.13 21.75
C GLN A 115 -0.41 -6.79 20.79
N SER A 116 -0.15 -7.61 19.78
CA SER A 116 0.82 -7.30 18.72
C SER A 116 0.36 -6.09 17.89
N GLN A 117 -0.91 -6.07 17.47
CA GLN A 117 -1.47 -4.95 16.70
C GLN A 117 -1.41 -3.64 17.49
N ILE A 118 -1.74 -3.67 18.79
CA ILE A 118 -1.62 -2.53 19.71
C ILE A 118 -0.17 -2.03 19.76
N ASN A 119 0.79 -2.95 19.93
CA ASN A 119 2.21 -2.57 19.99
C ASN A 119 2.70 -1.93 18.69
N ASP A 120 2.28 -2.47 17.55
CA ASP A 120 2.61 -1.92 16.24
C ASP A 120 1.97 -0.54 16.04
N LEU A 121 0.71 -0.37 16.44
CA LEU A 121 -0.01 0.90 16.35
C LEU A 121 0.67 1.96 17.24
N LYS A 122 1.00 1.63 18.50
CA LYS A 122 1.78 2.52 19.38
C LYS A 122 3.12 2.90 18.76
N ARG A 123 3.81 1.94 18.16
CA ARG A 123 5.11 2.18 17.52
C ARG A 123 4.98 3.13 16.33
N GLN A 124 4.01 2.89 15.44
CA GLN A 124 3.78 3.73 14.26
C GLN A 124 3.33 5.14 14.66
N ALA A 125 2.35 5.27 15.56
CA ALA A 125 1.90 6.56 16.06
C ALA A 125 3.03 7.36 16.71
N LYS A 126 3.89 6.73 17.53
CA LYS A 126 5.09 7.38 18.12
C LYS A 126 6.12 7.78 17.06
N GLN A 127 6.29 7.00 16.00
CA GLN A 127 7.20 7.35 14.90
C GLN A 127 6.71 8.60 14.16
N ILE A 128 5.41 8.66 13.84
CA ILE A 128 4.80 9.82 13.19
C ILE A 128 4.89 11.05 14.11
N LEU A 129 4.52 10.89 15.39
CA LEU A 129 4.60 11.96 16.39
C LEU A 129 6.01 12.57 16.47
N LYS A 130 7.06 11.74 16.52
CA LYS A 130 8.45 12.23 16.55
C LYS A 130 8.83 13.03 15.30
N LYS A 131 8.29 12.67 14.13
CA LYS A 131 8.55 13.39 12.87
C LYS A 131 7.81 14.73 12.84
N THR A 132 6.62 14.82 13.44
CA THR A 132 5.75 16.00 13.34
C THR A 132 5.85 16.97 14.48
N GLN A 133 6.25 16.53 15.68
CA GLN A 133 6.30 17.37 16.90
C GLN A 133 7.15 18.64 16.75
N LYS A 134 8.13 18.63 15.84
CA LYS A 134 9.01 19.78 15.59
C LYS A 134 8.48 20.76 14.54
N VAL A 135 7.35 20.45 13.90
CA VAL A 135 6.78 21.23 12.80
C VAL A 135 5.52 21.90 13.30
N ALA A 136 5.59 23.23 13.51
CA ALA A 136 4.49 24.00 14.10
C ALA A 136 3.17 23.91 13.33
N VAL A 137 3.23 23.71 12.01
CA VAL A 137 2.04 23.54 11.16
C VAL A 137 1.22 22.29 11.53
N PHE A 138 1.84 21.28 12.15
CA PHE A 138 1.18 20.03 12.54
C PHE A 138 0.78 19.99 14.02
N ALA A 139 0.60 21.14 14.67
CA ALA A 139 0.25 21.19 16.09
C ALA A 139 -1.07 20.45 16.40
N ASN A 140 -2.05 20.54 15.49
CA ASN A 140 -3.33 19.85 15.60
C ASN A 140 -3.14 18.33 15.49
N GLU A 141 -2.42 17.87 14.47
CA GLU A 141 -2.15 16.45 14.25
C GLU A 141 -1.28 15.84 15.37
N VAL A 142 -0.38 16.63 15.96
CA VAL A 142 0.38 16.25 17.16
C VAL A 142 -0.57 16.02 18.34
N ASN A 143 -1.59 16.87 18.51
CA ASN A 143 -2.61 16.66 19.53
C ASN A 143 -3.45 15.41 19.23
N GLU A 144 -3.92 15.24 17.99
CA GLU A 144 -4.66 14.04 17.54
C GLU A 144 -3.86 12.75 17.81
N LEU A 145 -2.55 12.74 17.55
CA LEU A 145 -1.67 11.60 17.83
C LEU A 145 -1.52 11.31 19.33
N ASN A 146 -1.46 12.33 20.18
CA ASN A 146 -1.38 12.14 21.63
C ASN A 146 -2.70 11.61 22.21
N VAL A 147 -3.84 12.06 21.68
CA VAL A 147 -5.17 11.51 22.01
C VAL A 147 -5.24 10.05 21.58
N LEU A 148 -4.88 9.74 20.34
CA LEU A 148 -4.83 8.37 19.83
C LEU A 148 -3.92 7.47 20.68
N LEU A 149 -2.72 7.93 21.04
CA LEU A 149 -1.81 7.16 21.89
C LEU A 149 -2.39 6.89 23.28
N SER A 150 -3.07 7.87 23.85
CA SER A 150 -3.73 7.74 25.15
C SER A 150 -4.89 6.75 25.08
N GLU A 151 -5.67 6.76 23.99
CA GLU A 151 -6.76 5.82 23.74
C GLU A 151 -6.24 4.39 23.55
N VAL A 152 -5.15 4.23 22.80
CA VAL A 152 -4.49 2.93 22.60
C VAL A 152 -3.89 2.42 23.93
N ASP A 153 -3.37 3.31 24.79
CA ASP A 153 -2.93 2.95 26.13
C ASP A 153 -4.12 2.53 27.03
N ARG A 154 -5.26 3.24 26.95
CA ARG A 154 -6.51 2.92 27.66
C ARG A 154 -7.01 1.52 27.29
N LEU A 155 -7.21 1.26 26.01
CA LEU A 155 -7.70 -0.03 25.49
C LEU A 155 -6.70 -1.16 25.77
N SER A 156 -5.40 -0.90 25.62
CA SER A 156 -4.36 -1.88 25.98
C SER A 156 -4.39 -2.27 27.44
N ASN A 157 -4.67 -1.32 28.35
CA ASN A 157 -4.78 -1.60 29.77
C ASN A 157 -6.10 -2.31 30.11
N ALA A 158 -7.20 -1.95 29.43
CA ALA A 158 -8.48 -2.64 29.57
C ALA A 158 -8.35 -4.12 29.20
N ILE A 159 -7.79 -4.43 28.03
CA ILE A 159 -7.59 -5.82 27.57
C ILE A 159 -6.65 -6.59 28.50
N ARG A 160 -5.54 -5.96 28.94
CA ARG A 160 -4.53 -6.62 29.77
C ARG A 160 -5.02 -6.93 31.19
N ASN A 161 -5.86 -6.06 31.74
CA ASN A 161 -6.31 -6.16 33.14
C ASN A 161 -7.74 -6.67 33.27
N ALA A 162 -8.46 -6.88 32.16
CA ALA A 162 -9.82 -7.41 32.17
C ALA A 162 -9.85 -8.80 32.80
N ALA A 163 -10.87 -9.02 33.65
CA ALA A 163 -11.26 -10.35 34.07
C ALA A 163 -11.67 -11.19 32.85
N LEU A 164 -11.63 -12.52 32.96
CA LEU A 164 -11.94 -13.43 31.83
C LEU A 164 -13.30 -13.12 31.19
N GLU A 165 -14.30 -12.76 32.01
CA GLU A 165 -15.67 -12.42 31.58
C GLU A 165 -15.74 -11.08 30.81
N ASP A 166 -14.83 -10.14 31.09
CA ASP A 166 -14.80 -8.80 30.48
C ASP A 166 -13.87 -8.71 29.26
N GLN A 167 -13.02 -9.72 29.02
CA GLN A 167 -12.02 -9.70 27.95
C GLN A 167 -12.63 -9.56 26.57
N ARG A 168 -13.78 -10.22 26.34
CA ARG A 168 -14.47 -10.16 25.06
C ARG A 168 -15.02 -8.76 24.76
N GLY A 169 -15.58 -8.10 25.77
CA GLY A 169 -16.03 -6.71 25.67
C GLY A 169 -14.87 -5.75 25.38
N ALA A 170 -13.74 -5.91 26.09
CA ALA A 170 -12.54 -5.10 25.86
C ALA A 170 -11.94 -5.29 24.46
N LEU A 171 -12.01 -6.50 23.90
CA LEU A 171 -11.59 -6.77 22.51
C LEU A 171 -12.53 -6.14 21.49
N GLN A 172 -13.84 -6.27 21.70
CA GLN A 172 -14.83 -5.66 20.82
C GLN A 172 -14.65 -4.13 20.79
N GLU A 173 -14.46 -3.50 21.95
CA GLU A 173 -14.18 -2.06 22.05
C GLU A 173 -12.92 -1.66 21.25
N PHE A 174 -11.87 -2.48 21.27
CA PHE A 174 -10.66 -2.24 20.47
C PHE A 174 -10.91 -2.29 18.96
N TYR A 175 -11.71 -3.25 18.49
CA TYR A 175 -12.04 -3.36 17.07
C TYR A 175 -12.94 -2.21 16.60
N GLU A 176 -13.94 -1.85 17.40
CA GLU A 176 -14.87 -0.76 17.13
C GLU A 176 -14.18 0.62 17.14
N ALA A 177 -13.09 0.77 17.88
CA ALA A 177 -12.38 2.04 17.98
C ALA A 177 -11.66 2.47 16.68
N GLN A 178 -11.55 1.60 15.66
CA GLN A 178 -10.98 1.92 14.34
C GLN A 178 -9.65 2.69 14.41
N LEU A 179 -8.79 2.34 15.37
CA LEU A 179 -7.59 3.11 15.69
C LEU A 179 -6.60 3.19 14.52
N TRP A 180 -6.58 2.18 13.65
CA TRP A 180 -5.77 2.16 12.42
C TRP A 180 -6.26 3.17 11.39
N GLU A 181 -7.57 3.29 11.20
CA GLU A 181 -8.16 4.26 10.28
C GLU A 181 -7.89 5.68 10.78
N THR A 182 -8.05 5.90 12.08
CA THR A 182 -7.70 7.18 12.72
C THR A 182 -6.22 7.52 12.51
N LEU A 183 -5.31 6.57 12.77
CA LEU A 183 -3.87 6.76 12.54
C LEU A 183 -3.57 7.09 11.07
N ASN A 184 -4.20 6.37 10.14
CA ASN A 184 -4.02 6.58 8.71
C ASN A 184 -4.53 7.96 8.29
N GLY A 185 -5.70 8.41 8.75
CA GLY A 185 -6.23 9.74 8.49
C GLY A 185 -5.26 10.85 8.94
N ILE A 186 -4.68 10.72 10.14
CA ILE A 186 -3.65 11.65 10.63
C ILE A 186 -2.40 11.58 9.74
N ARG A 187 -1.97 10.37 9.39
CA ARG A 187 -0.81 10.13 8.53
C ARG A 187 -0.97 10.80 7.17
N VAL A 188 -2.15 10.72 6.55
CA VAL A 188 -2.41 11.38 5.25
C VAL A 188 -2.21 12.88 5.36
N LYS A 189 -2.81 13.54 6.38
CA LYS A 189 -2.66 14.99 6.63
C LYS A 189 -1.19 15.42 6.71
N ILE A 190 -0.35 14.58 7.26
CA ILE A 190 1.08 14.85 7.49
C ILE A 190 1.94 14.54 6.26
N GLU A 191 1.78 13.34 5.69
CA GLU A 191 2.70 12.78 4.69
C GLU A 191 2.32 13.19 3.26
N LEU A 192 1.03 13.25 2.95
CA LEU A 192 0.54 13.51 1.60
C LEU A 192 1.01 14.86 1.02
N PRO A 193 1.01 15.98 1.77
CA PRO A 193 1.54 17.25 1.25
C PRO A 193 3.02 17.17 0.87
N GLN A 194 3.81 16.38 1.61
CA GLN A 194 5.23 16.21 1.33
C GLN A 194 5.42 15.32 0.11
N GLU A 195 4.66 14.23 0.02
CA GLU A 195 4.66 13.33 -1.13
C GLU A 195 4.30 14.06 -2.42
N LEU A 196 3.19 14.81 -2.44
CA LEU A 196 2.80 15.62 -3.59
C LEU A 196 3.91 16.58 -4.02
N LYS A 197 4.58 17.23 -3.06
CA LYS A 197 5.71 18.12 -3.32
C LYS A 197 6.91 17.37 -3.95
N PHE A 198 7.18 16.15 -3.53
CA PHE A 198 8.25 15.33 -4.12
C PHE A 198 7.89 14.87 -5.53
N ILE A 199 6.67 14.38 -5.73
CA ILE A 199 6.16 13.97 -7.06
C ILE A 199 6.24 15.15 -8.02
N GLU A 200 5.76 16.33 -7.64
CA GLU A 200 5.83 17.55 -8.47
C GLU A 200 7.27 17.94 -8.83
N LYS A 201 8.21 17.79 -7.88
CA LYS A 201 9.61 18.10 -8.12
C LYS A 201 10.21 17.14 -9.15
N ASP A 202 9.91 15.86 -9.05
CA ASP A 202 10.41 14.85 -9.98
C ASP A 202 9.72 14.95 -11.35
N LEU A 203 8.44 15.28 -11.38
CA LEU A 203 7.71 15.62 -12.59
C LEU A 203 8.36 16.79 -13.33
N LYS A 204 8.67 17.90 -12.63
CA LYS A 204 9.38 19.05 -13.23
C LYS A 204 10.76 18.66 -13.79
N ARG A 205 11.48 17.76 -13.12
CA ARG A 205 12.78 17.25 -13.61
C ARG A 205 12.59 16.42 -14.88
N LEU A 206 11.56 15.59 -14.93
CA LEU A 206 11.20 14.78 -16.09
C LEU A 206 10.77 15.65 -17.28
N GLU A 207 9.91 16.64 -17.07
CA GLU A 207 9.52 17.60 -18.10
C GLU A 207 10.74 18.36 -18.65
N LYS A 208 11.64 18.82 -17.77
CA LYS A 208 12.89 19.49 -18.18
C LYS A 208 13.80 18.57 -19.00
N LEU A 209 13.85 17.29 -18.65
CA LEU A 209 14.62 16.30 -19.41
C LEU A 209 14.07 16.18 -20.84
N LEU A 210 12.75 16.04 -21.00
CA LEU A 210 12.08 15.90 -22.30
C LEU A 210 12.11 17.20 -23.13
N ALA A 211 12.08 18.36 -22.48
CA ALA A 211 12.18 19.66 -23.15
C ALA A 211 13.59 19.94 -23.72
N THR A 212 14.59 19.15 -23.36
CA THR A 212 15.94 19.32 -23.89
C THR A 212 15.95 18.98 -25.39
N LYS A 213 16.26 19.94 -26.27
CA LYS A 213 16.20 19.82 -27.75
C LYS A 213 16.88 18.59 -28.37
N LYS A 214 17.87 18.00 -27.68
CA LYS A 214 18.63 16.82 -28.12
C LYS A 214 18.29 15.56 -27.33
N PHE A 215 17.23 15.59 -26.52
CA PHE A 215 16.81 14.43 -25.76
C PHE A 215 16.05 13.48 -26.68
N SER A 216 16.64 12.32 -26.91
CA SER A 216 16.04 11.20 -27.62
C SER A 216 16.61 9.93 -27.02
N VAL A 217 15.75 8.94 -26.86
CA VAL A 217 16.13 7.59 -26.48
C VAL A 217 15.72 6.69 -27.64
N GLU A 218 16.68 5.99 -28.23
CA GLU A 218 16.43 5.05 -29.31
C GLU A 218 15.48 3.94 -28.84
N ARG A 219 14.52 3.56 -29.70
CA ARG A 219 13.47 2.55 -29.43
C ARG A 219 12.49 2.85 -28.29
N VAL A 220 12.49 4.07 -27.75
CA VAL A 220 11.47 4.53 -26.80
C VAL A 220 10.57 5.55 -27.48
N ASP A 221 9.27 5.29 -27.50
CA ASP A 221 8.26 6.25 -27.94
C ASP A 221 8.03 7.31 -26.85
N LEU A 222 8.52 8.53 -27.09
CA LEU A 222 8.31 9.65 -26.18
C LEU A 222 6.86 10.12 -26.13
N GLY A 223 6.00 9.72 -27.08
CA GLY A 223 4.55 9.96 -27.03
C GLY A 223 3.89 9.23 -25.86
N ILE A 224 4.24 7.95 -25.65
CA ILE A 224 3.78 7.15 -24.50
C ILE A 224 4.24 7.79 -23.19
N VAL A 225 5.51 8.19 -23.12
CA VAL A 225 6.07 8.87 -21.94
C VAL A 225 5.34 10.17 -21.64
N ARG A 226 5.00 10.98 -22.66
CA ARG A 226 4.25 12.23 -22.47
C ARG A 226 2.83 11.97 -21.99
N THR A 227 2.17 10.93 -22.51
CA THR A 227 0.83 10.53 -22.07
C THR A 227 0.85 10.17 -20.58
N ALA A 228 1.82 9.36 -20.15
CA ALA A 228 2.00 9.02 -18.74
C ALA A 228 2.29 10.26 -17.87
N ILE A 229 3.06 11.24 -18.37
CA ILE A 229 3.29 12.51 -17.67
C ILE A 229 1.99 13.30 -17.48
N ASP A 230 1.13 13.34 -18.50
CA ASP A 230 -0.15 14.04 -18.41
C ASP A 230 -1.12 13.34 -17.43
N GLU A 231 -1.13 12.00 -17.40
CA GLU A 231 -1.86 11.21 -16.40
C GLU A 231 -1.38 11.50 -14.98
N ILE A 232 -0.07 11.51 -14.75
CA ILE A 232 0.53 11.86 -13.45
C ILE A 232 0.14 13.28 -13.04
N LYS A 233 0.11 14.23 -13.98
CA LYS A 233 -0.29 15.62 -13.71
C LYS A 233 -1.74 15.72 -13.27
N ASN A 234 -2.62 15.00 -13.95
CA ASN A 234 -4.04 14.96 -13.60
C ASN A 234 -4.23 14.34 -12.21
N ALA A 235 -3.59 13.21 -11.93
CA ALA A 235 -3.60 12.54 -10.62
C ALA A 235 -3.11 13.46 -9.48
N VAL A 236 -2.00 14.17 -9.69
CA VAL A 236 -1.47 15.14 -8.70
C VAL A 236 -2.42 16.31 -8.48
N ALA A 237 -3.02 16.82 -9.56
CA ALA A 237 -3.97 17.93 -9.48
C ALA A 237 -5.25 17.52 -8.73
N GLU A 238 -5.77 16.33 -9.03
CA GLU A 238 -6.94 15.75 -8.36
C GLU A 238 -6.66 15.49 -6.88
N ALA A 239 -5.56 14.81 -6.56
CA ALA A 239 -5.14 14.56 -5.18
C ALA A 239 -5.02 15.85 -4.37
N ARG A 240 -4.44 16.90 -4.97
CA ARG A 240 -4.36 18.22 -4.33
C ARG A 240 -5.73 18.87 -4.14
N GLY A 241 -6.61 18.76 -5.13
CA GLY A 241 -7.99 19.25 -5.05
C GLY A 241 -8.75 18.61 -3.89
N GLN A 242 -8.71 17.28 -3.81
CA GLN A 242 -9.35 16.50 -2.74
C GLN A 242 -8.75 16.81 -1.37
N PHE A 243 -7.42 16.90 -1.28
CA PHE A 243 -6.73 17.26 -0.03
C PHE A 243 -7.18 18.61 0.51
N ASN A 244 -7.27 19.62 -0.36
CA ASN A 244 -7.70 20.97 0.03
C ASN A 244 -9.17 21.03 0.46
N GLN A 245 -10.00 20.09 0.02
CA GLN A 245 -11.40 19.94 0.43
C GLN A 245 -11.55 19.12 1.73
N GLY A 246 -10.47 18.53 2.25
CA GLY A 246 -10.51 17.64 3.41
C GLY A 246 -10.87 16.19 3.07
N ASN A 247 -10.99 15.84 1.79
CA ASN A 247 -11.30 14.49 1.33
C ASN A 247 -10.01 13.66 1.23
N PHE A 248 -9.46 13.26 2.37
CA PHE A 248 -8.13 12.63 2.45
C PHE A 248 -8.04 11.25 1.80
N GLU A 249 -9.12 10.47 1.83
CA GLU A 249 -9.19 9.14 1.20
C GLU A 249 -9.15 9.25 -0.32
N GLU A 250 -10.04 10.07 -0.89
CA GLU A 250 -10.06 10.40 -2.32
C GLU A 250 -8.73 11.00 -2.80
N ALA A 251 -8.08 11.80 -1.95
CA ALA A 251 -6.77 12.35 -2.26
C ALA A 251 -5.67 11.27 -2.37
N GLN A 252 -5.77 10.19 -1.59
CA GLN A 252 -4.86 9.04 -1.72
C GLN A 252 -5.21 8.17 -2.93
N GLU A 253 -6.49 7.93 -3.18
CA GLU A 253 -6.95 7.13 -4.32
C GLU A 253 -6.52 7.75 -5.65
N ALA A 254 -6.61 9.08 -5.77
CA ALA A 254 -6.11 9.81 -6.94
C ALA A 254 -4.61 9.57 -7.22
N LEU A 255 -3.80 9.21 -6.22
CA LEU A 255 -2.37 8.88 -6.40
C LEU A 255 -2.10 7.40 -6.71
N GLN A 256 -3.11 6.53 -6.73
CA GLN A 256 -2.94 5.10 -6.94
C GLN A 256 -2.18 4.79 -8.24
N VAL A 257 -2.50 5.47 -9.34
CA VAL A 257 -1.80 5.32 -10.62
C VAL A 257 -0.28 5.56 -10.51
N ILE A 258 0.12 6.47 -9.62
CA ILE A 258 1.52 6.81 -9.37
C ILE A 258 2.19 5.73 -8.51
N HIS A 259 1.48 5.19 -7.52
CA HIS A 259 1.98 4.12 -6.65
C HIS A 259 2.10 2.77 -7.35
N GLU A 260 1.24 2.51 -8.33
CA GLU A 260 1.16 1.22 -9.02
C GLU A 260 2.17 1.05 -10.15
N GLY A 261 2.67 2.13 -10.76
CA GLY A 261 3.67 1.95 -11.81
C GLY A 261 4.16 3.18 -12.56
N SER A 262 3.51 4.34 -12.37
CA SER A 262 3.81 5.56 -13.12
C SER A 262 4.52 6.63 -12.27
N HIS A 263 5.33 6.23 -11.29
CA HIS A 263 6.03 7.23 -10.48
C HIS A 263 7.02 8.03 -11.35
N PRO A 264 7.00 9.38 -11.36
CA PRO A 264 7.82 10.19 -12.29
C PRO A 264 9.32 9.97 -12.09
N GLY A 265 9.75 9.64 -10.87
CA GLY A 265 11.12 9.26 -10.57
C GLY A 265 11.58 7.97 -11.28
N GLU A 266 10.69 7.00 -11.48
CA GLU A 266 10.99 5.75 -12.20
C GLU A 266 11.15 6.03 -13.69
N ILE A 267 10.21 6.76 -14.28
CA ILE A 267 10.26 7.21 -15.69
C ILE A 267 11.56 7.97 -15.95
N PHE A 268 11.88 8.95 -15.10
CA PHE A 268 13.12 9.72 -15.20
C PHE A 268 14.36 8.81 -15.13
N GLY A 269 14.39 7.88 -14.17
CA GLY A 269 15.49 6.95 -13.97
C GLY A 269 15.73 6.06 -15.18
N ILE A 270 14.68 5.48 -15.76
CA ILE A 270 14.74 4.64 -16.96
C ILE A 270 15.27 5.43 -18.15
N LEU A 271 14.68 6.59 -18.39
CA LEU A 271 15.03 7.45 -19.52
C LEU A 271 16.49 7.90 -19.48
N GLN A 272 17.01 8.28 -18.31
CA GLN A 272 18.43 8.62 -18.14
C GLN A 272 19.35 7.43 -18.38
N GLN A 273 19.00 6.26 -17.83
CA GLN A 273 19.80 5.05 -17.97
C GLN A 273 19.84 4.57 -19.43
N LEU A 274 18.70 4.50 -20.11
CA LEU A 274 18.63 4.15 -21.53
C LEU A 274 19.38 5.17 -22.40
N ARG A 275 19.27 6.47 -22.09
CA ARG A 275 20.06 7.50 -22.78
C ARG A 275 21.56 7.28 -22.61
N GLU A 276 22.02 6.99 -21.39
CA GLU A 276 23.44 6.73 -21.13
C GLU A 276 23.93 5.50 -21.91
N MET A 277 23.17 4.41 -21.91
CA MET A 277 23.50 3.21 -22.67
C MET A 277 23.52 3.49 -24.17
N ASN A 278 22.53 4.20 -24.72
CA ASN A 278 22.49 4.59 -26.13
C ASN A 278 23.69 5.48 -26.52
N GLN A 279 24.10 6.41 -25.65
CA GLN A 279 25.28 7.23 -25.88
C GLN A 279 26.57 6.42 -25.93
N ARG A 280 26.69 5.39 -25.09
CA ARG A 280 27.81 4.45 -25.12
C ARG A 280 27.76 3.62 -26.40
N LEU A 281 26.60 3.04 -26.72
CA LEU A 281 26.37 2.24 -27.93
C LEU A 281 26.58 3.01 -29.22
N LYS A 282 26.44 4.34 -29.23
CA LYS A 282 26.60 5.17 -30.44
C LYS A 282 27.88 4.87 -31.23
N LYS A 283 29.00 4.59 -30.54
CA LYS A 283 30.31 4.29 -31.14
C LYS A 283 30.56 2.79 -31.39
N ALA A 284 29.66 1.91 -30.97
CA ALA A 284 29.75 0.48 -31.23
C ALA A 284 29.37 0.15 -32.68
N LYS A 285 29.81 -1.02 -33.15
CA LYS A 285 29.37 -1.57 -34.45
C LYS A 285 27.91 -2.00 -34.38
N THR A 286 27.25 -2.05 -35.54
CA THR A 286 25.83 -2.40 -35.68
C THR A 286 25.48 -3.74 -35.02
N GLU A 287 26.27 -4.79 -35.26
CA GLU A 287 26.08 -6.12 -34.62
C GLU A 287 26.00 -6.05 -33.08
N VAL A 288 26.82 -5.21 -32.46
CA VAL A 288 26.84 -5.03 -31.00
C VAL A 288 25.64 -4.21 -30.56
N LYS A 289 25.24 -3.19 -31.33
CA LYS A 289 24.05 -2.40 -31.03
C LYS A 289 22.81 -3.27 -31.06
N ASP A 290 22.64 -4.06 -32.11
CA ASP A 290 21.47 -4.92 -32.31
C ASP A 290 21.35 -5.92 -31.17
N ALA A 291 22.44 -6.61 -30.82
CA ALA A 291 22.43 -7.58 -29.73
C ALA A 291 22.16 -6.95 -28.35
N PHE A 292 22.57 -5.70 -28.12
CA PHE A 292 22.22 -4.95 -26.91
C PHE A 292 20.76 -4.50 -26.89
N HIS A 293 20.20 -4.13 -28.05
CA HIS A 293 18.79 -3.77 -28.14
C HIS A 293 17.88 -4.98 -27.96
N GLU A 294 18.24 -6.14 -28.52
CA GLU A 294 17.55 -7.42 -28.31
C GLU A 294 17.49 -7.79 -26.82
N ALA A 295 18.62 -7.69 -26.12
CA ALA A 295 18.65 -7.91 -24.66
C ALA A 295 17.82 -6.88 -23.86
N LEU A 296 17.51 -5.71 -24.45
CA LEU A 296 16.68 -4.66 -23.84
C LEU A 296 15.22 -4.73 -24.28
N ASP A 297 14.84 -5.61 -25.21
CA ASP A 297 13.47 -5.68 -25.75
C ASP A 297 12.41 -5.85 -24.64
N PRO A 298 12.60 -6.69 -23.60
CA PRO A 298 11.65 -6.77 -22.48
C PRO A 298 11.44 -5.43 -21.76
N VAL A 299 12.49 -4.61 -21.63
CA VAL A 299 12.40 -3.26 -21.05
C VAL A 299 11.60 -2.34 -21.97
N TYR A 300 11.82 -2.41 -23.29
CA TYR A 300 11.07 -1.60 -24.25
C TYR A 300 9.60 -2.01 -24.35
N GLU A 301 9.29 -3.30 -24.21
CA GLU A 301 7.90 -3.79 -24.13
C GLU A 301 7.20 -3.27 -22.87
N ALA A 302 7.84 -3.35 -21.70
CA ALA A 302 7.28 -2.81 -20.47
C ALA A 302 7.02 -1.29 -20.55
N ILE A 303 7.93 -0.52 -21.17
CA ILE A 303 7.71 0.92 -21.43
C ILE A 303 6.53 1.14 -22.38
N ARG A 304 6.38 0.33 -23.43
CA ARG A 304 5.25 0.42 -24.36
C ARG A 304 3.91 0.08 -23.69
N GLY A 305 3.94 -0.83 -22.70
CA GLY A 305 2.79 -1.16 -21.87
C GLY A 305 2.46 -0.11 -20.80
N GLY A 306 3.32 0.90 -20.59
CA GLY A 306 3.17 1.89 -19.52
C GLY A 306 3.61 1.40 -18.14
N ASP A 307 4.12 0.17 -18.01
CA ASP A 307 4.63 -0.40 -16.76
C ASP A 307 6.07 0.09 -16.48
N PHE A 308 6.24 1.37 -16.14
CA PHE A 308 7.56 1.95 -15.92
C PHE A 308 8.28 1.37 -14.70
N ARG A 309 7.55 0.97 -13.66
CA ARG A 309 8.12 0.25 -12.52
C ARG A 309 8.79 -1.06 -12.94
N GLU A 310 8.09 -1.85 -13.75
CA GLU A 310 8.60 -3.12 -14.28
C GLU A 310 9.84 -2.89 -15.16
N ALA A 311 9.76 -1.93 -16.08
CA ALA A 311 10.89 -1.54 -16.91
C ALA A 311 12.10 -1.09 -16.07
N ASN A 312 11.90 -0.33 -14.99
CA ASN A 312 12.98 0.10 -14.10
C ASN A 312 13.61 -1.09 -13.35
N MET A 313 12.80 -2.02 -12.85
CA MET A 313 13.30 -3.23 -12.18
C MET A 313 14.09 -4.14 -13.11
N MET A 314 13.62 -4.33 -14.35
CA MET A 314 14.33 -5.09 -15.38
C MET A 314 15.65 -4.41 -15.73
N LEU A 315 15.62 -3.09 -15.91
CA LEU A 315 16.79 -2.33 -16.30
C LEU A 315 17.87 -2.35 -15.21
N GLN A 316 17.50 -2.18 -13.94
CA GLN A 316 18.46 -2.24 -12.82
C GLN A 316 19.16 -3.60 -12.73
N ASP A 317 18.45 -4.69 -13.01
CA ASP A 317 18.99 -6.05 -12.95
C ASP A 317 20.11 -6.29 -13.97
N ILE A 318 19.92 -5.80 -15.20
CA ILE A 318 20.82 -6.10 -16.32
C ILE A 318 21.85 -5.01 -16.56
N ARG A 319 21.66 -3.80 -16.01
CA ARG A 319 22.49 -2.62 -16.30
C ARG A 319 23.97 -2.89 -16.12
N ASN A 320 24.35 -3.47 -14.97
CA ASN A 320 25.76 -3.67 -14.66
C ASN A 320 26.41 -4.69 -15.60
N ASP A 321 25.67 -5.71 -16.01
CA ASP A 321 26.17 -6.75 -16.92
C ASP A 321 26.29 -6.21 -18.35
N LEU A 322 25.28 -5.47 -18.84
CA LEU A 322 25.34 -4.75 -20.11
C LEU A 322 26.55 -3.80 -20.15
N MET A 323 26.78 -3.03 -19.08
CA MET A 323 27.88 -2.08 -19.00
C MET A 323 29.25 -2.76 -18.93
N ARG A 324 29.36 -3.89 -18.24
CA ARG A 324 30.57 -4.73 -18.22
C ARG A 324 30.86 -5.29 -19.61
N MET A 325 29.86 -5.79 -20.33
CA MET A 325 30.04 -6.27 -21.70
C MET A 325 30.48 -5.15 -22.63
N PHE A 326 29.86 -3.98 -22.51
CA PHE A 326 30.24 -2.82 -23.32
C PHE A 326 31.73 -2.45 -23.15
N SER A 327 32.26 -2.52 -21.92
CA SER A 327 33.67 -2.24 -21.66
C SER A 327 34.64 -3.23 -22.33
N LYS A 328 34.23 -4.50 -22.52
CA LYS A 328 35.03 -5.54 -23.17
C LYS A 328 35.02 -5.42 -24.70
N VAL A 329 33.92 -4.93 -25.27
CA VAL A 329 33.76 -4.74 -26.72
C VAL A 329 34.46 -3.48 -27.23
N LYS A 330 34.72 -2.52 -26.35
CA LYS A 330 35.39 -1.26 -26.72
C LYS A 330 36.81 -1.46 -27.31
N GLY A 331 37.39 -2.66 -27.19
CA GLY A 331 38.63 -3.07 -27.88
C GLY A 331 38.47 -4.18 -28.93
N ASN A 332 37.40 -4.97 -28.89
CA ASN A 332 37.15 -6.08 -29.81
C ASN A 332 35.95 -5.79 -30.71
N SER A 333 36.22 -5.73 -32.01
CA SER A 333 35.32 -5.22 -33.04
C SER A 333 34.18 -6.17 -33.45
N ARG A 334 33.90 -7.23 -32.69
CA ARG A 334 32.88 -8.25 -32.99
C ARG A 334 32.24 -8.78 -31.72
N VAL A 335 30.97 -9.17 -31.85
CA VAL A 335 30.31 -10.02 -30.85
C VAL A 335 30.99 -11.39 -30.90
N ASN A 336 31.64 -11.81 -29.82
CA ASN A 336 32.16 -13.16 -29.71
C ASN A 336 31.10 -14.09 -29.10
N GLU A 337 31.28 -15.40 -29.24
CA GLU A 337 30.34 -16.41 -28.72
C GLU A 337 30.06 -16.24 -27.22
N ASP A 338 31.09 -15.93 -26.42
CA ASP A 338 30.95 -15.66 -24.97
C ASP A 338 30.03 -14.46 -24.68
N MET A 339 30.10 -13.39 -25.48
CA MET A 339 29.21 -12.25 -25.31
C MET A 339 27.79 -12.54 -25.80
N GLN A 340 27.66 -13.26 -26.92
CA GLN A 340 26.36 -13.66 -27.44
C GLN A 340 25.61 -14.54 -26.42
N GLN A 341 26.32 -15.50 -25.82
CA GLN A 341 25.76 -16.35 -24.77
C GLN A 341 25.35 -15.53 -23.53
N LYS A 342 26.14 -14.52 -23.14
CA LYS A 342 25.77 -13.63 -22.03
C LYS A 342 24.56 -12.76 -22.31
N LEU A 343 24.42 -12.25 -23.53
CA LEU A 343 23.26 -11.46 -23.94
C LEU A 343 21.99 -12.33 -23.95
N GLN A 344 22.07 -13.55 -24.51
CA GLN A 344 20.97 -14.52 -24.46
C GLN A 344 20.59 -14.89 -23.02
N ASN A 345 21.57 -15.09 -22.14
CA ASN A 345 21.29 -15.37 -20.72
C ASN A 345 20.60 -14.19 -20.02
N LEU A 346 20.96 -12.94 -20.37
CA LEU A 346 20.28 -11.75 -19.83
C LEU A 346 18.86 -11.64 -20.34
N GLU A 347 18.65 -11.86 -21.64
CA GLU A 347 17.32 -11.86 -22.25
C GLU A 347 16.42 -12.92 -21.60
N GLN A 348 16.91 -14.16 -21.47
CA GLN A 348 16.17 -15.24 -20.80
C GLN A 348 15.84 -14.88 -19.35
N ARG A 349 16.78 -14.27 -18.62
CA ARG A 349 16.55 -13.82 -17.24
C ARG A 349 15.47 -12.73 -17.18
N LEU A 350 15.44 -11.81 -18.14
CA LEU A 350 14.39 -10.79 -18.22
C LEU A 350 13.03 -11.40 -18.56
N GLN A 351 12.96 -12.32 -19.51
CA GLN A 351 11.72 -13.02 -19.86
C GLN A 351 11.18 -13.82 -18.66
N GLN A 352 12.06 -14.52 -17.93
CA GLN A 352 11.67 -15.21 -16.69
C GLN A 352 11.16 -14.22 -15.63
N LYS A 353 11.83 -13.08 -15.46
CA LYS A 353 11.40 -12.06 -14.51
C LYS A 353 10.06 -11.44 -14.91
N GLN A 354 9.84 -11.21 -16.20
CA GLN A 354 8.56 -10.75 -16.73
C GLN A 354 7.43 -11.75 -16.43
N GLN A 355 7.68 -13.05 -16.64
CA GLN A 355 6.72 -14.11 -16.31
C GLN A 355 6.43 -14.17 -14.81
N GLN A 356 7.45 -14.09 -13.96
CA GLN A 356 7.27 -14.04 -12.50
C GLN A 356 6.46 -12.82 -12.06
N ILE A 357 6.73 -11.65 -12.64
CA ILE A 357 5.97 -10.42 -12.34
C ILE A 357 4.51 -10.56 -12.80
N GLN A 358 4.25 -11.22 -13.93
CA GLN A 358 2.88 -11.49 -14.40
C GLN A 358 2.16 -12.55 -13.54
N GLU A 359 2.86 -13.56 -13.05
CA GLU A 359 2.31 -14.58 -12.14
C GLU A 359 2.08 -14.05 -10.73
N GLU A 360 2.90 -13.10 -10.27
CA GLU A 360 2.76 -12.42 -8.98
C GLU A 360 1.77 -11.23 -9.02
N LYS A 361 1.38 -10.72 -10.21
CA LYS A 361 0.26 -9.77 -10.34
C LYS A 361 -1.04 -10.55 -10.06
N PRO A 362 -1.70 -10.39 -8.88
CA PRO A 362 -3.00 -11.03 -8.67
C PRO A 362 -3.97 -10.50 -9.73
N SER A 363 -4.80 -11.36 -10.31
CA SER A 363 -5.76 -10.97 -11.34
C SER A 363 -6.77 -9.96 -10.77
N SER A 364 -6.51 -8.66 -10.89
CA SER A 364 -7.39 -7.59 -10.45
C SER A 364 -8.39 -7.24 -11.55
N LYS A 365 -9.51 -7.99 -11.61
CA LYS A 365 -10.73 -7.45 -12.20
C LYS A 365 -11.38 -6.52 -11.17
N LYS A 366 -11.22 -5.21 -11.38
CA LYS A 366 -11.83 -4.06 -10.67
C LYS A 366 -11.38 -3.80 -9.22
N PRO A 367 -11.30 -2.52 -8.81
CA PRO A 367 -10.51 -2.09 -7.67
C PRO A 367 -11.26 -2.39 -6.37
N GLN A 368 -10.61 -3.12 -5.48
CA GLN A 368 -10.84 -2.89 -4.06
C GLN A 368 -10.23 -1.51 -3.78
N SER A 369 -11.10 -0.54 -3.52
CA SER A 369 -10.76 0.68 -2.81
C SER A 369 -9.78 0.34 -1.69
N TYR A 370 -8.73 1.15 -1.56
CA TYR A 370 -7.66 1.07 -0.57
C TYR A 370 -8.05 0.23 0.66
N GLN A 371 -7.77 -1.08 0.63
CA GLN A 371 -8.11 -1.91 1.78
C GLN A 371 -7.12 -1.56 2.90
N PRO A 372 -7.57 -1.01 4.04
CA PRO A 372 -6.72 -0.98 5.21
C PRO A 372 -6.30 -2.43 5.51
N TYR A 373 -5.05 -2.58 5.94
CA TYR A 373 -4.27 -3.82 6.05
C TYR A 373 -4.82 -4.86 7.08
N GLN A 374 -6.13 -4.97 7.26
CA GLN A 374 -6.79 -5.76 8.31
C GLN A 374 -7.88 -6.72 7.81
N ALA A 375 -8.42 -6.59 6.59
CA ALA A 375 -9.55 -7.44 6.17
C ALA A 375 -9.16 -8.84 5.66
N SER A 376 -7.92 -9.08 5.22
CA SER A 376 -7.53 -10.38 4.64
C SER A 376 -7.38 -11.52 5.66
N VAL A 377 -7.39 -11.22 6.97
CA VAL A 377 -7.32 -12.25 8.02
C VAL A 377 -8.71 -12.75 8.41
N LEU A 378 -9.73 -11.89 8.39
CA LEU A 378 -11.10 -12.28 8.70
C LEU A 378 -11.75 -13.12 7.59
N ASP A 379 -11.44 -12.84 6.32
CA ASP A 379 -11.91 -13.67 5.19
C ASP A 379 -11.23 -15.06 5.14
N ALA A 380 -10.00 -15.18 5.65
CA ALA A 380 -9.30 -16.46 5.76
C ALA A 380 -9.85 -17.32 6.91
N VAL A 381 -10.29 -16.69 8.01
CA VAL A 381 -10.91 -17.37 9.16
C VAL A 381 -12.35 -17.79 8.84
N SER A 382 -13.12 -16.95 8.13
CA SER A 382 -14.47 -17.28 7.66
C SER A 382 -14.49 -18.47 6.67
N ASN A 383 -13.54 -18.50 5.73
CA ASN A 383 -13.42 -19.62 4.78
C ASN A 383 -12.88 -20.91 5.41
N TRP A 384 -12.11 -20.83 6.50
CA TRP A 384 -11.68 -22.01 7.26
C TRP A 384 -12.83 -22.59 8.09
N ALA A 385 -13.63 -21.75 8.76
CA ALA A 385 -14.80 -22.19 9.53
C ALA A 385 -15.85 -22.89 8.66
N THR A 386 -16.10 -22.36 7.45
CA THR A 386 -17.04 -22.96 6.48
C THR A 386 -16.55 -24.31 5.93
N ARG A 387 -15.23 -24.54 5.87
CA ARG A 387 -14.64 -25.83 5.43
C ARG A 387 -14.44 -26.84 6.57
N ALA A 388 -14.31 -26.39 7.81
CA ALA A 388 -14.07 -27.25 8.96
C ALA A 388 -15.37 -27.78 9.61
N PHE A 389 -16.49 -27.07 9.46
CA PHE A 389 -17.76 -27.41 10.09
C PHE A 389 -18.93 -27.29 9.11
N GLY A 390 -18.86 -28.06 8.02
CA GLY A 390 -19.86 -28.08 6.96
C GLY A 390 -21.30 -28.10 7.46
N TRP A 391 -22.06 -27.11 6.99
CA TRP A 391 -23.43 -27.31 6.54
C TRP A 391 -23.39 -27.71 5.06
#